data_AF-A0A7S1PFL5-F1
#
_entry.id   AF-A0A7S1PFL5-F1
#
_cell.length_a   1.000
_cell.length_b   1.000
_cell.length_c   1.000
_cell.angle_alpha   90.00
_cell.angle_beta   90.00
_cell.angle_gamma   90.00
#
_symmetry.space_group_name_H-M   'P 1'
#
loop_
_entity.id
_entity.type
_entity.pdbx_description
1 polymer ?
#
loop_
_entity_poly.entity_id
_entity_poly.type
_entity_poly.pdbx_seq_one_letter_code
_entity_poly.pdbx_strand_id
1 'polypeptide(L)'
;SFLSSILCAHFPIICTIILLSLSIYSLSCIIQENFALSVILFSFLLMNSAMFLSAFTIPFMLFWGGPREEQQQNVDTNVSTPQHYPSLIRSLDAGTTNACKNCKCFASIESQKASEEQQAKANLAFLAKDSSKKLSGTFPKTDLQIFVLREDRSQWESEIQQDALMKKIDALCRRQFRKEFNLRVKLYWCEAQEKKQQVEETTTIEGTQQQSNALSILIVPAMTLVQNIEQGELPQFIESYLKQETLTQKFPSVRTSQMDGTHVFICCHGTRDETCGAAGDVLFDTMREYIVNNNVESRLQKQKHINHQTLYMHKTSCLTGHIHPANMIVVRWDEGNSKYYADSYGYVTPNDVPRLMREHILKGNVVPQLFKGRVTLDPAIAEKFLKLVCNYDHKNIHSQ
;
A
#
# COMPACT_ATOMS: atom_id res chain seq x y z
N SER A 1 22.38 25.81 -39.18
CA SER A 1 21.24 25.23 -39.90
C SER A 1 20.28 24.49 -38.98
N PHE A 2 20.76 23.61 -38.10
CA PHE A 2 19.93 22.78 -37.20
C PHE A 2 18.95 23.57 -36.30
N LEU A 3 19.40 24.67 -35.68
CA LEU A 3 18.53 25.56 -34.89
C LEU A 3 17.45 26.27 -35.72
N SER A 4 17.73 26.58 -36.99
CA SER A 4 16.77 27.22 -37.90
C SER A 4 15.65 26.25 -38.29
N SER A 5 15.98 24.97 -38.50
CA SER A 5 15.00 23.92 -38.79
C SER A 5 14.08 23.62 -37.61
N ILE A 6 14.59 23.65 -36.38
CA ILE A 6 13.78 23.46 -35.16
C ILE A 6 12.83 24.65 -34.95
N LEU A 7 13.33 25.88 -35.14
CA LEU A 7 12.51 27.09 -35.02
C LEU A 7 11.40 27.13 -36.09
N CYS A 8 11.71 26.80 -37.36
CA CYS A 8 10.68 26.73 -38.41
C CYS A 8 9.61 25.66 -38.16
N ALA A 9 9.97 24.52 -37.57
CA ALA A 9 9.02 23.45 -37.28
C ALA A 9 8.07 23.79 -36.11
N HIS A 10 8.53 24.57 -35.13
CA HIS A 10 7.76 24.86 -33.91
C HIS A 10 7.10 26.25 -33.93
N PHE A 11 7.50 27.15 -34.83
CA PHE A 11 6.92 28.49 -34.97
C PHE A 11 5.39 28.48 -35.19
N PRO A 12 4.81 27.59 -36.03
CA PRO A 12 3.36 27.53 -36.21
C PRO A 12 2.64 27.16 -34.90
N ILE A 13 3.18 26.19 -34.16
CA ILE A 13 2.60 25.69 -32.90
C ILE A 13 2.65 26.79 -31.84
N ILE A 14 3.77 27.50 -31.72
CA ILE A 14 3.94 28.61 -30.78
C ILE A 14 2.97 29.75 -31.12
N CYS A 15 2.83 30.11 -32.40
CA CYS A 15 1.83 31.09 -32.84
C CYS A 15 0.39 30.66 -32.52
N THR A 16 0.05 29.38 -32.71
CA THR A 16 -1.29 28.87 -32.35
C THR A 16 -1.56 28.97 -30.86
N ILE A 17 -0.58 28.61 -30.01
CA ILE A 17 -0.72 28.69 -28.54
C ILE A 17 -0.88 30.15 -28.09
N ILE A 18 -0.12 31.09 -28.66
CA ILE A 18 -0.22 32.52 -28.33
C ILE A 18 -1.59 33.07 -28.75
N LEU A 19 -2.08 32.73 -29.94
CA LEU A 19 -3.41 33.16 -30.40
C LEU A 19 -4.54 32.55 -29.56
N LEU A 20 -4.42 31.28 -29.14
CA LEU A 20 -5.38 30.65 -28.22
C LEU A 20 -5.38 31.35 -26.85
N SER A 21 -4.20 31.71 -26.35
CA SER A 21 -4.05 32.37 -25.05
C SER A 21 -4.66 33.78 -25.08
N LEU A 22 -4.43 34.55 -26.16
CA LEU A 22 -4.99 35.89 -26.35
C LEU A 22 -6.52 35.87 -26.53
N SER A 23 -7.04 34.86 -27.22
CA SER A 23 -8.48 34.68 -27.40
C SER A 23 -9.18 34.25 -26.11
N ILE A 24 -8.58 33.37 -25.31
CA ILE A 24 -9.08 33.01 -23.98
C ILE A 24 -9.08 34.23 -23.05
N TYR A 25 -8.00 35.03 -23.07
CA TYR A 25 -7.92 36.25 -22.27
C TYR A 25 -9.00 37.26 -22.66
N SER A 26 -9.20 37.49 -23.96
CA SER A 26 -10.26 38.38 -24.45
C SER A 26 -11.66 37.88 -24.10
N LEU A 27 -11.90 36.56 -24.15
CA LEU A 27 -13.16 35.96 -23.71
C LEU A 27 -13.39 36.16 -22.21
N SER A 28 -12.34 36.03 -21.39
CA SER A 28 -12.44 36.19 -19.94
C SER A 28 -12.84 37.61 -19.52
N CYS A 29 -12.39 38.63 -20.26
CA CYS A 29 -12.81 40.02 -20.06
C CYS A 29 -14.26 40.26 -20.49
N ILE A 30 -14.74 39.63 -21.57
CA ILE A 30 -16.12 39.78 -22.07
C ILE A 30 -17.13 39.06 -21.16
N ILE A 31 -16.75 37.93 -20.55
CA ILE A 31 -17.62 37.12 -19.70
C ILE A 31 -17.93 37.80 -18.36
N GLN A 32 -17.12 38.76 -17.91
CA GLN A 32 -17.37 39.49 -16.65
C GLN A 32 -18.57 40.45 -16.69
N GLU A 33 -19.05 40.86 -17.88
CA GLU A 33 -20.11 41.87 -17.98
C GLU A 33 -21.48 41.33 -18.45
N ASN A 34 -21.58 40.08 -18.93
CA ASN A 34 -22.88 39.54 -19.36
C ASN A 34 -22.96 38.00 -19.34
N PHE A 35 -23.64 37.44 -18.33
CA PHE A 35 -23.80 36.01 -18.14
C PHE A 35 -24.52 35.31 -19.31
N ALA A 36 -25.51 35.96 -19.93
CA ALA A 36 -26.26 35.39 -21.05
C ALA A 36 -25.41 35.22 -22.33
N LEU A 37 -24.46 36.13 -22.59
CA LEU A 37 -23.58 36.06 -23.75
C LEU A 37 -22.54 34.93 -23.60
N SER A 38 -22.12 34.63 -22.37
CA SER A 38 -21.14 33.58 -22.06
C SER A 38 -21.63 32.18 -22.43
N VAL A 39 -22.92 31.89 -22.24
CA VAL A 39 -23.53 30.59 -22.56
C VAL A 39 -23.62 30.37 -24.08
N ILE A 40 -23.91 31.43 -24.83
CA ILE A 40 -24.00 31.38 -26.29
C ILE A 40 -22.60 31.19 -26.91
N LEU A 41 -21.61 31.95 -26.42
CA LEU A 41 -20.21 31.82 -26.85
C LEU A 41 -19.61 30.45 -26.53
N PHE A 42 -19.91 29.89 -25.36
CA PHE A 42 -19.43 28.56 -24.97
C PHE A 42 -20.01 27.46 -25.87
N SER A 43 -21.29 27.59 -26.24
CA SER A 43 -21.97 26.66 -27.16
C SER A 43 -21.36 26.74 -28.58
N PHE A 44 -21.02 27.94 -29.05
CA PHE A 44 -20.34 28.16 -30.33
C PHE A 44 -18.91 27.60 -30.35
N LEU A 45 -18.17 27.72 -29.25
CA LEU A 45 -16.82 27.15 -29.10
C LEU A 45 -16.84 25.62 -29.13
N LEU A 46 -17.83 25.00 -28.46
CA LEU A 46 -18.00 23.54 -28.49
C LEU A 46 -18.31 23.04 -29.89
N MET A 47 -19.19 23.71 -30.65
CA MET A 47 -19.49 23.35 -32.04
C MET A 47 -18.26 23.47 -32.97
N ASN A 48 -17.45 24.53 -32.82
CA ASN A 48 -16.26 24.71 -33.64
C ASN A 48 -15.12 23.74 -33.30
N SER A 49 -14.99 23.34 -32.03
CA SER A 49 -14.01 22.33 -31.62
C SER A 49 -14.32 20.93 -32.19
N ALA A 50 -15.62 20.61 -32.33
CA ALA A 50 -16.06 19.36 -32.97
C ALA A 50 -15.76 19.33 -34.48
N MET A 51 -15.84 20.47 -35.17
CA MET A 51 -15.45 20.58 -36.58
C MET A 51 -13.92 20.54 -36.79
N PHE A 52 -13.14 21.00 -35.82
CA PHE A 52 -11.68 20.90 -35.88
C PHE A 52 -11.17 19.46 -35.66
N LEU A 53 -11.82 18.66 -34.81
CA LEU A 53 -11.42 17.27 -34.60
C LEU A 53 -11.72 16.37 -35.81
N SER A 54 -12.73 16.68 -36.62
CA SER A 54 -13.02 15.90 -37.85
C SER A 54 -12.08 16.22 -39.01
N ALA A 55 -11.48 17.41 -39.05
CA ALA A 55 -10.52 17.79 -40.08
C ALA A 55 -9.13 17.14 -39.92
N PHE A 56 -8.77 16.70 -38.70
CA PHE A 56 -7.47 16.09 -38.41
C PHE A 56 -7.47 14.55 -38.41
N THR A 57 -8.63 13.89 -38.35
CA THR A 57 -8.71 12.43 -38.36
C THR A 57 -8.72 11.80 -39.76
N ILE A 58 -9.06 12.58 -40.79
CA ILE A 58 -9.19 12.07 -42.17
C ILE A 58 -7.83 11.88 -42.88
N PRO A 59 -6.76 12.68 -42.67
CA PRO A 59 -5.48 12.44 -43.33
C PRO A 59 -4.63 11.32 -42.69
N PHE A 60 -4.89 10.94 -41.43
CA PHE A 60 -4.02 10.03 -40.69
C PHE A 60 -4.24 8.54 -41.03
N MET A 61 -5.40 8.19 -41.60
CA MET A 61 -5.76 6.81 -41.98
C MET A 61 -5.24 6.38 -43.37
N LEU A 62 -4.74 7.30 -44.20
CA LEU A 62 -4.35 6.99 -45.59
C LEU A 62 -2.83 6.82 -45.80
N PHE A 63 -1.99 7.03 -44.77
CA PHE A 63 -0.53 7.02 -44.96
C PHE A 63 0.20 5.81 -44.38
N TRP A 64 -0.44 4.94 -43.60
CA TRP A 64 0.20 3.76 -43.00
C TRP A 64 -0.63 2.49 -43.21
N GLY A 65 -0.54 1.94 -44.42
CA GLY A 65 -1.15 0.66 -44.78
C GLY A 65 -0.40 0.04 -45.94
N GLY A 66 0.75 -0.58 -45.66
CA GLY A 66 1.51 -1.39 -46.62
C GLY A 66 2.24 -2.51 -45.87
N PRO A 67 2.16 -3.77 -46.32
CA PRO A 67 2.74 -4.91 -45.60
C PRO A 67 4.25 -4.97 -45.83
N ARG A 68 5.03 -5.16 -44.76
CA ARG A 68 6.48 -5.41 -44.84
C ARG A 68 6.73 -6.91 -44.65
N GLU A 69 7.21 -7.56 -45.71
CA GLU A 69 7.89 -8.84 -45.65
C GLU A 69 9.15 -8.70 -44.78
N GLU A 70 9.31 -9.59 -43.80
CA GLU A 70 10.50 -9.65 -42.96
C GLU A 70 11.34 -10.86 -43.37
N GLN A 71 12.47 -10.57 -44.01
CA GLN A 71 13.50 -11.54 -44.36
C GLN A 71 14.25 -12.00 -43.11
N GLN A 72 14.33 -13.31 -42.95
CA GLN A 72 15.26 -13.98 -42.05
C GLN A 72 16.71 -13.72 -42.46
N GLN A 73 17.50 -13.11 -41.56
CA GLN A 73 18.96 -13.18 -41.62
C GLN A 73 19.51 -13.75 -40.31
N ASN A 74 20.10 -14.93 -40.45
CA ASN A 74 21.02 -15.56 -39.50
C ASN A 74 22.19 -14.62 -39.20
N VAL A 75 22.47 -14.39 -37.92
CA VAL A 75 23.79 -13.97 -37.46
C VAL A 75 24.15 -14.81 -36.23
N ASP A 76 25.07 -15.75 -36.45
CA ASP A 76 25.78 -16.49 -35.41
C ASP A 76 26.60 -15.52 -34.55
N THR A 77 26.39 -15.54 -33.23
CA THR A 77 27.41 -15.06 -32.29
C THR A 77 27.58 -16.06 -31.16
N ASN A 78 28.70 -16.78 -31.24
CA ASN A 78 29.29 -17.57 -30.17
C ASN A 78 29.64 -16.66 -28.98
N VAL A 79 29.03 -16.87 -27.82
CA VAL A 79 29.64 -16.56 -26.53
C VAL A 79 29.37 -17.71 -25.55
N SER A 80 30.48 -18.25 -25.07
CA SER A 80 30.65 -19.40 -24.20
C SER A 80 30.05 -19.22 -22.80
N THR A 81 29.27 -20.21 -22.37
CA THR A 81 28.87 -20.42 -20.97
C THR A 81 29.93 -21.25 -20.23
N PRO A 82 30.28 -20.94 -18.96
CA PRO A 82 31.04 -21.87 -18.14
C PRO A 82 30.10 -22.90 -17.52
N GLN A 83 30.27 -24.15 -17.91
CA GLN A 83 29.81 -25.32 -17.15
C GLN A 83 30.76 -25.53 -15.96
N HIS A 84 30.19 -25.62 -14.75
CA HIS A 84 30.50 -26.62 -13.71
C HIS A 84 29.89 -26.20 -12.37
N TYR A 85 28.95 -27.00 -11.83
CA TYR A 85 29.02 -27.62 -10.50
C TYR A 85 27.94 -28.73 -10.43
N PRO A 86 28.14 -29.77 -9.59
CA PRO A 86 27.72 -31.13 -9.88
C PRO A 86 26.31 -31.47 -9.37
N SER A 87 25.74 -32.44 -10.09
CA SER A 87 24.56 -33.21 -9.76
C SER A 87 24.59 -33.80 -8.35
N LEU A 88 23.66 -33.35 -7.50
CA LEU A 88 23.23 -34.05 -6.30
C LEU A 88 21.69 -34.11 -6.23
N ILE A 89 21.05 -34.37 -7.37
CA ILE A 89 19.65 -34.83 -7.43
C ILE A 89 19.55 -35.88 -8.53
N ARG A 90 19.95 -37.11 -8.23
CA ARG A 90 19.58 -38.31 -9.00
C ARG A 90 19.65 -39.54 -8.10
N SER A 91 18.56 -39.75 -7.37
CA SER A 91 18.00 -41.08 -7.15
C SER A 91 16.74 -40.91 -6.32
N LEU A 92 15.57 -40.86 -6.96
CA LEU A 92 14.25 -41.25 -6.43
C LEU A 92 13.19 -40.81 -7.44
N ASP A 93 13.27 -41.30 -8.67
CA ASP A 93 12.16 -41.22 -9.62
C ASP A 93 12.31 -42.35 -10.64
N ALA A 94 12.01 -43.57 -10.19
CA ALA A 94 11.68 -44.68 -11.07
C ALA A 94 10.86 -45.70 -10.27
N GLY A 95 9.54 -45.53 -10.30
CA GLY A 95 8.61 -46.58 -9.90
C GLY A 95 7.81 -46.31 -8.63
N THR A 96 6.88 -45.36 -8.67
CA THR A 96 5.66 -45.46 -7.86
C THR A 96 4.45 -45.10 -8.70
N THR A 97 3.54 -46.05 -8.71
CA THR A 97 2.33 -46.15 -9.53
C THR A 97 1.29 -45.08 -9.18
N ASN A 98 0.37 -44.83 -10.11
CA ASN A 98 -0.81 -43.95 -10.01
C ASN A 98 -1.78 -44.25 -8.84
N ALA A 99 -1.39 -45.04 -7.84
CA ALA A 99 -2.20 -45.44 -6.69
C ALA A 99 -2.08 -44.51 -5.46
N CYS A 100 -1.14 -43.55 -5.45
CA CYS A 100 -0.79 -42.79 -4.25
C CYS A 100 -1.29 -41.32 -4.22
N LYS A 101 -2.12 -40.89 -5.18
CA LYS A 101 -2.64 -39.50 -5.18
C LYS A 101 -3.59 -39.18 -4.01
N ASN A 102 -4.18 -40.20 -3.37
CA ASN A 102 -5.09 -40.06 -2.23
C ASN A 102 -4.44 -40.37 -0.86
N CYS A 103 -3.12 -40.53 -0.80
CA CYS A 103 -2.43 -40.85 0.45
C CYS A 103 -1.95 -39.57 1.16
N LYS A 104 -2.11 -39.50 2.49
CA LYS A 104 -1.62 -38.39 3.33
C LYS A 104 -0.11 -38.11 3.13
N CYS A 105 0.68 -39.10 2.73
CA CYS A 105 2.10 -38.95 2.42
C CYS A 105 2.34 -38.10 1.15
N PHE A 106 1.46 -38.17 0.15
CA PHE A 106 1.60 -37.40 -1.08
C PHE A 106 1.33 -35.91 -0.83
N ALA A 107 0.27 -35.60 -0.07
CA ALA A 107 -0.01 -34.23 0.39
C ALA A 107 1.13 -33.65 1.25
N SER A 108 1.80 -34.49 2.06
CA SER A 108 2.97 -34.08 2.84
C SER A 108 4.21 -33.79 1.99
N ILE A 109 4.38 -34.49 0.87
CA ILE A 109 5.49 -34.27 -0.07
C ILE A 109 5.22 -33.00 -0.91
N GLU A 110 3.98 -32.81 -1.36
CA GLU A 110 3.59 -31.59 -2.08
C GLU A 110 3.70 -30.34 -1.21
N SER A 111 3.32 -30.42 0.07
CA SER A 111 3.48 -29.30 1.01
C SER A 111 4.96 -28.99 1.30
N GLN A 112 5.80 -30.02 1.43
CA GLN A 112 7.26 -29.85 1.57
C GLN A 112 7.86 -29.19 0.33
N LYS A 113 7.54 -29.68 -0.87
CA LYS A 113 8.02 -29.08 -2.13
C LYS A 113 7.58 -27.62 -2.28
N ALA A 114 6.33 -27.31 -1.95
CA ALA A 114 5.82 -25.93 -1.98
C ALA A 114 6.55 -25.03 -0.98
N SER A 115 6.84 -25.53 0.22
CA SER A 115 7.62 -24.82 1.25
C SER A 115 9.07 -24.56 0.80
N GLU A 116 9.73 -25.55 0.21
CA GLU A 116 11.08 -25.41 -0.34
C GLU A 116 11.14 -24.40 -1.49
N GLU A 117 10.16 -24.41 -2.40
CA GLU A 117 10.06 -23.44 -3.47
C GLU A 117 9.87 -22.01 -2.93
N GLN A 118 8.98 -21.84 -1.96
CA GLN A 118 8.75 -20.55 -1.30
C GLN A 118 10.03 -20.04 -0.62
N GLN A 119 10.76 -20.92 0.07
CA GLN A 119 12.03 -20.59 0.71
C GLN A 119 13.10 -20.19 -0.32
N ALA A 120 13.17 -20.89 -1.46
CA ALA A 120 14.09 -20.55 -2.54
C ALA A 120 13.78 -19.16 -3.15
N LYS A 121 12.50 -18.87 -3.40
CA LYS A 121 12.05 -17.54 -3.88
C LYS A 121 12.37 -16.43 -2.88
N ALA A 122 12.16 -16.69 -1.59
CA ALA A 122 12.52 -15.75 -0.52
C ALA A 122 14.04 -15.49 -0.49
N ASN A 123 14.86 -16.54 -0.58
CA ASN A 123 16.32 -16.39 -0.61
C ASN A 123 16.79 -15.54 -1.79
N LEU A 124 16.25 -15.76 -2.99
CA LEU A 124 16.54 -14.93 -4.17
C LEU A 124 16.16 -13.46 -3.95
N ALA A 125 15.00 -13.21 -3.33
CA ALA A 125 14.56 -11.86 -3.01
C ALA A 125 15.49 -11.18 -1.99
N PHE A 126 15.99 -11.89 -0.98
CA PHE A 126 16.95 -11.35 -0.02
C PHE A 126 18.33 -11.09 -0.66
N LEU A 127 18.74 -11.89 -1.64
CA LEU A 127 19.98 -11.71 -2.39
C LEU A 127 19.91 -10.54 -3.38
N ALA A 128 18.71 -10.17 -3.84
CA ALA A 128 18.48 -8.99 -4.70
C ALA A 128 18.72 -7.64 -3.98
N LYS A 129 19.23 -7.67 -2.74
CA LYS A 129 19.62 -6.49 -1.97
C LYS A 129 20.83 -5.80 -2.59
N ASP A 130 20.57 -4.71 -3.29
CA ASP A 130 21.61 -3.81 -3.77
C ASP A 130 22.12 -2.93 -2.62
N SER A 131 23.19 -3.39 -1.97
CA SER A 131 23.83 -2.68 -0.86
C SER A 131 24.45 -1.33 -1.22
N SER A 132 24.56 -1.00 -2.52
CA SER A 132 25.09 0.28 -2.98
C SER A 132 24.07 1.42 -2.94
N LYS A 133 22.77 1.10 -2.88
CA LYS A 133 21.69 2.11 -2.90
C LYS A 133 21.34 2.62 -1.50
N LYS A 134 21.39 3.94 -1.34
CA LYS A 134 20.90 4.61 -0.13
C LYS A 134 19.38 4.52 -0.05
N LEU A 135 18.87 3.82 0.95
CA LEU A 135 17.43 3.68 1.19
C LEU A 135 16.79 4.92 1.83
N SER A 136 17.54 5.65 2.64
CA SER A 136 17.01 6.83 3.34
C SER A 136 16.49 7.87 2.35
N GLY A 137 15.22 8.26 2.49
CA GLY A 137 14.52 9.20 1.62
C GLY A 137 13.78 8.55 0.45
N THR A 138 13.85 7.21 0.30
CA THR A 138 13.10 6.48 -0.74
C THR A 138 11.65 6.20 -0.34
N PHE A 139 11.28 6.41 0.93
CA PHE A 139 9.88 6.28 1.34
C PHE A 139 9.03 7.39 0.67
N PRO A 140 7.91 7.04 0.02
CA PRO A 140 7.04 8.03 -0.61
C PRO A 140 6.60 9.08 0.40
N LYS A 141 6.62 10.36 0.00
CA LYS A 141 6.15 11.44 0.89
C LYS A 141 4.66 11.22 1.20
N THR A 142 4.36 10.79 2.41
CA THR A 142 3.03 10.41 2.90
C THR A 142 2.94 10.89 4.34
N ASP A 143 1.80 11.46 4.70
CA ASP A 143 1.56 12.04 6.02
C ASP A 143 0.62 11.14 6.85
N LEU A 144 -0.22 10.34 6.17
CA LEU A 144 -1.17 9.41 6.78
C LEU A 144 -1.22 8.09 6.01
N GLN A 145 -1.30 6.99 6.74
CA GLN A 145 -1.44 5.63 6.22
C GLN A 145 -2.73 5.04 6.77
N ILE A 146 -3.56 4.48 5.91
CA ILE A 146 -4.82 3.85 6.29
C ILE A 146 -4.74 2.37 5.92
N PHE A 147 -4.85 1.50 6.92
CA PHE A 147 -4.86 0.06 6.76
C PHE A 147 -6.31 -0.43 6.84
N VAL A 148 -6.84 -0.94 5.74
CA VAL A 148 -8.16 -1.58 5.70
C VAL A 148 -7.99 -3.02 6.16
N LEU A 149 -8.57 -3.34 7.31
CA LEU A 149 -8.48 -4.64 7.97
C LEU A 149 -9.49 -5.62 7.35
N ARG A 150 -9.03 -6.85 7.09
CA ARG A 150 -9.80 -7.98 6.54
C ARG A 150 -9.43 -9.27 7.24
N GLU A 151 -10.38 -10.17 7.41
CA GLU A 151 -10.14 -11.42 8.16
C GLU A 151 -9.09 -12.31 7.51
N ASP A 152 -9.09 -12.44 6.18
CA ASP A 152 -8.17 -13.35 5.48
C ASP A 152 -7.45 -12.66 4.31
N ARG A 153 -6.18 -13.05 4.13
CA ARG A 153 -5.34 -12.69 2.99
C ARG A 153 -5.91 -13.14 1.66
N SER A 154 -6.51 -14.32 1.60
CA SER A 154 -7.09 -14.84 0.36
C SER A 154 -8.20 -13.93 -0.20
N GLN A 155 -8.93 -13.25 0.70
CA GLN A 155 -10.01 -12.33 0.35
C GLN A 155 -9.46 -11.07 -0.31
N TRP A 156 -8.41 -10.44 0.25
CA TRP A 156 -7.90 -9.21 -0.34
C TRP A 156 -6.95 -9.42 -1.53
N GLU A 157 -6.25 -10.55 -1.67
CA GLU A 157 -5.38 -10.79 -2.83
C GLU A 157 -6.15 -10.87 -4.16
N SER A 158 -7.36 -11.44 -4.14
CA SER A 158 -8.27 -11.48 -5.29
C SER A 158 -8.97 -10.14 -5.54
N GLU A 159 -9.33 -9.41 -4.47
CA GLU A 159 -9.93 -8.07 -4.57
C GLU A 159 -8.95 -6.98 -5.05
N ILE A 160 -7.66 -7.09 -4.74
CA ILE A 160 -6.60 -6.22 -5.32
C ILE A 160 -6.65 -6.27 -6.85
N GLN A 161 -6.97 -7.43 -7.43
CA GLN A 161 -7.05 -7.59 -8.88
C GLN A 161 -8.34 -6.98 -9.46
N GLN A 162 -9.42 -6.90 -8.67
CA GLN A 162 -10.72 -6.36 -9.09
C GLN A 162 -10.88 -4.84 -8.83
N ASP A 163 -10.07 -4.26 -7.94
CA ASP A 163 -9.55 -2.88 -7.79
C ASP A 163 -10.51 -1.65 -7.88
N ALA A 164 -11.78 -1.79 -8.27
CA ALA A 164 -12.67 -0.65 -8.51
C ALA A 164 -13.04 0.07 -7.21
N LEU A 165 -13.36 -0.68 -6.16
CA LEU A 165 -13.74 -0.12 -4.86
C LEU A 165 -12.52 0.52 -4.17
N MET A 166 -11.36 -0.14 -4.18
CA MET A 166 -10.16 0.40 -3.54
C MET A 166 -9.63 1.63 -4.24
N LYS A 167 -9.63 1.66 -5.58
CA LYS A 167 -9.33 2.90 -6.32
C LYS A 167 -10.28 4.02 -5.93
N LYS A 168 -11.57 3.73 -5.76
CA LYS A 168 -12.57 4.72 -5.35
C LYS A 168 -12.30 5.23 -3.93
N ILE A 169 -12.01 4.35 -2.98
CA ILE A 169 -11.68 4.71 -1.59
C ILE A 169 -10.36 5.48 -1.52
N ASP A 170 -9.30 5.00 -2.19
CA ASP A 170 -7.99 5.67 -2.23
C ASP A 170 -8.12 7.08 -2.85
N ALA A 171 -8.84 7.21 -3.97
CA ALA A 171 -9.09 8.51 -4.59
C ALA A 171 -9.90 9.44 -3.68
N LEU A 172 -10.93 8.92 -3.00
CA LEU A 172 -11.74 9.69 -2.06
C LEU A 172 -10.90 10.16 -0.87
N CYS A 173 -10.18 9.25 -0.20
CA CYS A 173 -9.29 9.56 0.92
C CYS A 173 -8.28 10.64 0.49
N ARG A 174 -7.56 10.42 -0.61
CA ARG A 174 -6.57 11.40 -1.09
C ARG A 174 -7.19 12.77 -1.36
N ARG A 175 -8.36 12.81 -1.98
CA ARG A 175 -9.06 14.07 -2.28
C ARG A 175 -9.48 14.78 -0.99
N GLN A 176 -10.14 14.07 -0.09
CA GLN A 176 -10.79 14.69 1.06
C GLN A 176 -9.77 15.06 2.14
N PHE A 177 -8.81 14.19 2.48
CA PHE A 177 -7.76 14.53 3.45
C PHE A 177 -6.82 15.63 2.95
N ARG A 178 -6.58 15.71 1.63
CA ARG A 178 -5.81 16.83 1.05
C ARG A 178 -6.59 18.14 1.10
N LYS A 179 -7.90 18.09 0.86
CA LYS A 179 -8.76 19.28 0.92
C LYS A 179 -8.87 19.82 2.36
N GLU A 180 -9.13 18.94 3.33
CA GLU A 180 -9.44 19.34 4.70
C GLU A 180 -8.18 19.64 5.53
N PHE A 181 -7.12 18.84 5.36
CA PHE A 181 -5.94 18.89 6.22
C PHE A 181 -4.61 19.08 5.46
N ASN A 182 -4.65 19.20 4.13
CA ASN A 182 -3.45 19.22 3.27
C ASN A 182 -2.53 17.99 3.48
N LEU A 183 -3.11 16.83 3.81
CA LEU A 183 -2.37 15.59 4.05
C LEU A 183 -2.33 14.71 2.80
N ARG A 184 -1.21 14.01 2.62
CA ARG A 184 -1.05 12.93 1.63
C ARG A 184 -1.32 11.60 2.30
N VAL A 185 -2.28 10.87 1.75
CA VAL A 185 -2.74 9.59 2.29
C VAL A 185 -2.29 8.44 1.40
N LYS A 186 -1.93 7.31 2.02
CA LYS A 186 -1.82 6.01 1.36
C LYS A 186 -2.70 4.97 2.02
N LEU A 187 -3.31 4.13 1.18
CA LEU A 187 -4.21 3.06 1.60
C LEU A 187 -3.53 1.70 1.40
N TYR A 188 -3.73 0.79 2.34
CA TYR A 188 -3.19 -0.56 2.33
C TYR A 188 -4.27 -1.56 2.73
N TRP A 189 -4.20 -2.77 2.19
CA TRP A 189 -4.91 -3.91 2.76
C TRP A 189 -4.07 -4.51 3.87
N CYS A 190 -4.74 -5.00 4.89
CA CYS A 190 -4.11 -5.54 6.07
C CYS A 190 -4.94 -6.72 6.57
N GLU A 191 -4.27 -7.82 6.85
CA GLU A 191 -4.88 -8.92 7.56
C GLU A 191 -5.19 -8.46 8.99
N ALA A 192 -6.44 -8.63 9.41
CA ALA A 192 -6.88 -8.40 10.76
C ALA A 192 -6.23 -9.49 11.63
N GLN A 193 -5.64 -9.11 12.76
CA GLN A 193 -5.23 -10.13 13.71
C GLN A 193 -6.46 -10.84 14.25
N GLU A 194 -6.53 -12.16 14.08
CA GLU A 194 -7.42 -12.99 14.89
C GLU A 194 -7.14 -12.67 16.36
N LYS A 195 -8.18 -12.26 17.09
CA LYS A 195 -8.11 -12.25 18.54
C LYS A 195 -7.86 -13.69 18.98
N LYS A 196 -6.62 -14.06 19.28
CA LYS A 196 -6.34 -15.12 20.25
C LYS A 196 -6.65 -14.59 21.65
N GLN A 197 -7.90 -14.17 21.87
CA GLN A 197 -8.48 -14.11 23.20
C GLN A 197 -9.30 -15.37 23.35
N GLN A 198 -9.04 -16.09 24.44
CA GLN A 198 -9.84 -17.19 24.93
C GLN A 198 -11.33 -16.82 24.82
N VAL A 199 -12.02 -17.42 23.87
CA VAL A 199 -13.48 -17.45 23.86
C VAL A 199 -13.84 -18.72 24.60
N GLU A 200 -14.23 -18.56 25.87
CA GLU A 200 -15.11 -19.51 26.52
C GLU A 200 -16.30 -19.76 25.59
N GLU A 201 -16.54 -21.05 25.34
CA GLU A 201 -17.74 -21.61 24.72
C GLU A 201 -18.98 -20.78 25.05
N THR A 202 -19.47 -20.03 24.06
CA THR A 202 -20.85 -19.57 24.05
C THR A 202 -21.47 -20.08 22.76
N THR A 203 -21.99 -21.31 22.87
CA THR A 203 -23.17 -21.84 22.17
C THR A 203 -23.42 -21.32 20.75
N THR A 204 -22.96 -22.09 19.77
CA THR A 204 -23.50 -22.12 18.41
C THR A 204 -24.98 -22.46 18.43
N ILE A 205 -25.82 -21.53 18.00
CA ILE A 205 -27.11 -21.85 17.39
C ILE A 205 -26.89 -21.83 15.87
N GLU A 206 -27.19 -22.97 15.26
CA GLU A 206 -27.09 -23.20 13.82
C GLU A 206 -27.97 -22.24 13.01
N GLY A 207 -27.47 -21.84 11.83
CA GLY A 207 -28.28 -21.21 10.80
C GLY A 207 -28.15 -19.69 10.72
N THR A 208 -27.07 -19.23 10.08
CA THR A 208 -27.02 -18.34 8.90
C THR A 208 -25.62 -17.72 8.90
N GLN A 209 -24.69 -18.23 8.09
CA GLN A 209 -23.42 -17.52 7.84
C GLN A 209 -23.72 -16.29 6.98
N GLN A 210 -24.23 -15.22 7.59
CA GLN A 210 -24.16 -13.90 6.99
C GLN A 210 -22.73 -13.41 7.14
N GLN A 211 -21.95 -13.50 6.06
CA GLN A 211 -20.70 -12.76 5.94
C GLN A 211 -21.00 -11.29 6.19
N SER A 212 -20.51 -10.76 7.30
CA SER A 212 -20.64 -9.35 7.62
C SER A 212 -19.81 -8.55 6.62
N ASN A 213 -20.45 -7.72 5.80
CA ASN A 213 -19.77 -6.78 4.88
C ASN A 213 -19.21 -5.54 5.63
N ALA A 214 -19.02 -5.64 6.94
CA ALA A 214 -18.51 -4.57 7.77
C ALA A 214 -16.97 -4.55 7.74
N LEU A 215 -16.42 -3.35 7.62
CA LEU A 215 -15.00 -3.10 7.46
C LEU A 215 -14.45 -2.43 8.71
N SER A 216 -13.20 -2.74 9.03
CA SER A 216 -12.43 -1.98 10.01
C SER A 216 -11.25 -1.29 9.32
N ILE A 217 -10.91 -0.08 9.74
CA ILE A 217 -9.77 0.68 9.24
C ILE A 217 -8.91 1.16 10.40
N LEU A 218 -7.59 1.07 10.25
CA LEU A 218 -6.61 1.59 11.19
C LEU A 218 -5.86 2.76 10.54
N ILE A 219 -5.92 3.93 11.18
CA ILE A 219 -5.30 5.16 10.72
C ILE A 219 -3.97 5.37 11.46
N VAL A 220 -2.87 5.42 10.71
CA VAL A 220 -1.49 5.52 11.20
C VAL A 220 -0.85 6.81 10.67
N PRO A 221 -0.07 7.56 11.47
CA PRO A 221 0.34 7.27 12.84
C PRO A 221 -0.65 7.80 13.91
N ALA A 222 -1.87 8.20 13.54
CA ALA A 222 -2.88 8.64 14.53
C ALA A 222 -3.24 7.54 15.55
N MET A 223 -3.01 6.27 15.20
CA MET A 223 -3.35 5.09 16.00
C MET A 223 -4.84 5.02 16.34
N THR A 224 -5.67 5.40 15.36
CA THR A 224 -7.13 5.38 15.47
C THR A 224 -7.68 4.16 14.73
N LEU A 225 -8.35 3.25 15.45
CA LEU A 225 -9.11 2.16 14.88
C LEU A 225 -10.57 2.58 14.73
N VAL A 226 -11.12 2.39 13.54
CA VAL A 226 -12.55 2.53 13.26
C VAL A 226 -13.07 1.17 12.82
N GLN A 227 -14.13 0.68 13.44
CA GLN A 227 -14.70 -0.64 13.22
C GLN A 227 -16.16 -0.54 12.78
N ASN A 228 -16.64 -1.63 12.19
CA ASN A 228 -18.03 -1.83 11.80
C ASN A 228 -18.56 -0.82 10.78
N ILE A 229 -17.72 -0.39 9.83
CA ILE A 229 -18.14 0.46 8.72
C ILE A 229 -18.71 -0.42 7.62
N GLU A 230 -19.98 -0.31 7.28
CA GLU A 230 -20.50 -1.05 6.13
C GLU A 230 -19.77 -0.64 4.84
N GLN A 231 -19.41 -1.61 4.00
CA GLN A 231 -18.64 -1.36 2.77
C GLN A 231 -19.29 -0.30 1.86
N GLY A 232 -20.63 -0.27 1.80
CA GLY A 232 -21.39 0.73 1.03
C GLY A 232 -21.38 2.13 1.67
N GLU A 233 -21.25 2.22 2.98
CA GLU A 233 -21.24 3.47 3.75
C GLU A 233 -19.86 4.13 3.81
N LEU A 234 -18.79 3.37 3.58
CA LEU A 234 -17.41 3.83 3.73
C LEU A 234 -17.12 5.18 3.04
N PRO A 235 -17.57 5.46 1.80
CA PRO A 235 -17.37 6.77 1.20
C PRO A 235 -18.01 7.92 2.00
N GLN A 236 -19.26 7.75 2.41
CA GLN A 236 -19.99 8.75 3.18
C GLN A 236 -19.42 8.89 4.59
N PHE A 237 -18.96 7.78 5.17
CA PHE A 237 -18.26 7.76 6.45
C PHE A 237 -16.99 8.61 6.37
N ILE A 238 -16.12 8.41 5.39
CA ILE A 238 -14.88 9.19 5.22
C ILE A 238 -15.19 10.68 5.12
N GLU A 239 -16.19 11.08 4.34
CA GLU A 239 -16.57 12.48 4.22
C GLU A 239 -17.08 13.07 5.54
N SER A 240 -17.90 12.31 6.27
CA SER A 240 -18.47 12.76 7.55
C SER A 240 -17.42 12.79 8.66
N TYR A 241 -16.49 11.81 8.65
CA TYR A 241 -15.34 11.72 9.55
C TYR A 241 -14.47 12.96 9.44
N LEU A 242 -14.18 13.39 8.21
CA LEU A 242 -13.35 14.56 7.97
C LEU A 242 -14.03 15.88 8.36
N LYS A 243 -15.35 15.97 8.21
CA LYS A 243 -16.15 17.14 8.61
C LYS A 243 -16.40 17.26 10.11
N GLN A 244 -15.95 16.28 10.90
CA GLN A 244 -16.21 16.22 12.34
C GLN A 244 -17.71 16.24 12.69
N GLU A 245 -18.55 15.68 11.81
CA GLU A 245 -19.96 15.47 12.09
C GLU A 245 -20.12 14.41 13.19
N THR A 246 -21.23 14.44 13.94
CA THR A 246 -21.53 13.47 15.00
C THR A 246 -21.65 12.05 14.42
N LEU A 247 -20.53 11.33 14.34
CA LEU A 247 -20.44 10.04 13.65
C LEU A 247 -21.36 8.99 14.24
N THR A 248 -21.56 9.01 15.55
CA THR A 248 -22.43 8.08 16.27
C THR A 248 -23.91 8.25 15.93
N GLN A 249 -24.35 9.46 15.52
CA GLN A 249 -25.73 9.68 15.09
C GLN A 249 -25.97 9.22 13.65
N LYS A 250 -24.95 9.39 12.81
CA LYS A 250 -25.05 9.10 11.37
C LYS A 250 -24.69 7.65 11.03
N PHE A 251 -23.81 7.05 11.80
CA PHE A 251 -23.31 5.68 11.66
C PHE A 251 -23.34 4.97 13.03
N PRO A 252 -24.53 4.57 13.51
CA PRO A 252 -24.71 4.04 14.87
C PRO A 252 -23.98 2.71 15.12
N SER A 253 -23.69 1.95 14.06
CA SER A 253 -22.91 0.71 14.08
C SER A 253 -21.41 0.95 14.26
N VAL A 254 -20.91 2.11 13.81
CA VAL A 254 -19.48 2.42 13.80
C VAL A 254 -18.96 2.60 15.22
N ARG A 255 -17.79 2.02 15.47
CA ARG A 255 -17.06 2.14 16.74
C ARG A 255 -15.67 2.68 16.47
N THR A 256 -15.18 3.51 17.36
CA THR A 256 -13.86 4.12 17.26
C THR A 256 -13.10 3.90 18.55
N SER A 257 -11.82 3.50 18.45
CA SER A 257 -10.94 3.31 19.59
C SER A 257 -9.52 3.76 19.28
N GLN A 258 -8.78 4.14 20.32
CA GLN A 258 -7.36 4.37 20.22
C GLN A 258 -6.63 3.04 20.36
N MET A 259 -5.71 2.76 19.44
CA MET A 259 -4.83 1.60 19.51
C MET A 259 -3.56 1.96 20.28
N ASP A 260 -3.13 1.00 21.09
CA ASP A 260 -1.93 1.06 21.89
C ASP A 260 -0.93 -0.01 21.41
N GLY A 261 0.31 0.03 21.89
CA GLY A 261 1.32 -0.97 21.51
C GLY A 261 2.23 -0.57 20.36
N THR A 262 3.16 -1.46 20.05
CA THR A 262 4.00 -1.39 18.85
C THR A 262 3.36 -2.23 17.76
N HIS A 263 3.16 -1.66 16.57
CA HIS A 263 2.59 -2.38 15.43
C HIS A 263 3.63 -2.55 14.33
N VAL A 264 3.82 -3.77 13.86
CA VAL A 264 4.74 -4.12 12.78
C VAL A 264 3.93 -4.59 11.57
N PHE A 265 3.97 -3.83 10.49
CA PHE A 265 3.30 -4.14 9.23
C PHE A 265 4.33 -4.68 8.25
N ILE A 266 4.11 -5.86 7.70
CA ILE A 266 5.02 -6.54 6.77
C ILE A 266 4.30 -6.79 5.46
N CYS A 267 4.89 -6.33 4.36
CA CYS A 267 4.36 -6.58 3.03
C CYS A 267 4.49 -8.08 2.70
N CYS A 268 3.36 -8.77 2.57
CA CYS A 268 3.28 -10.19 2.20
C CYS A 268 2.53 -10.38 0.86
N HIS A 269 2.27 -9.33 0.09
CA HIS A 269 1.54 -9.45 -1.17
C HIS A 269 2.28 -10.32 -2.20
N GLY A 270 1.63 -11.40 -2.68
CA GLY A 270 2.24 -12.38 -3.59
C GLY A 270 1.84 -12.29 -5.07
N THR A 271 0.74 -11.63 -5.42
CA THR A 271 0.13 -11.75 -6.76
C THR A 271 0.77 -10.91 -7.87
N ARG A 272 1.46 -9.81 -7.54
CA ARG A 272 2.12 -8.92 -8.52
C ARG A 272 3.64 -8.83 -8.36
N ASP A 273 4.15 -9.27 -7.21
CA ASP A 273 5.57 -9.34 -6.85
C ASP A 273 5.80 -10.62 -6.03
N GLU A 274 6.12 -11.73 -6.69
CA GLU A 274 6.39 -13.01 -6.01
C GLU A 274 7.51 -12.89 -4.97
N THR A 275 8.46 -11.96 -5.20
CA THR A 275 9.58 -11.70 -4.29
C THR A 275 9.15 -11.06 -2.98
N CYS A 276 8.16 -10.14 -3.00
CA CYS A 276 7.62 -9.56 -1.77
C CYS A 276 6.73 -10.55 -1.01
N GLY A 277 5.95 -11.37 -1.71
CA GLY A 277 5.12 -12.38 -1.09
C GLY A 277 5.94 -13.42 -0.34
N ALA A 278 6.85 -14.09 -1.06
CA ALA A 278 7.69 -15.14 -0.47
C ALA A 278 8.61 -14.61 0.63
N ALA A 279 9.32 -13.50 0.38
CA ALA A 279 10.21 -12.91 1.38
C ALA A 279 9.46 -12.32 2.58
N GLY A 280 8.28 -11.75 2.35
CA GLY A 280 7.43 -11.18 3.38
C GLY A 280 6.93 -12.22 4.37
N ASP A 281 6.45 -13.36 3.89
CA ASP A 281 6.01 -14.48 4.75
C ASP A 281 7.17 -15.04 5.57
N VAL A 282 8.31 -15.34 4.93
CA VAL A 282 9.51 -15.83 5.65
C VAL A 282 9.96 -14.83 6.72
N LEU A 283 9.96 -13.53 6.40
CA LEU A 283 10.32 -12.49 7.36
C LEU A 283 9.32 -12.41 8.53
N PHE A 284 8.02 -12.48 8.23
CA PHE A 284 6.97 -12.44 9.24
C PHE A 284 7.09 -13.62 10.21
N ASP A 285 7.27 -14.84 9.70
CA ASP A 285 7.43 -16.03 10.54
C ASP A 285 8.72 -15.97 11.35
N THR A 286 9.84 -15.57 10.74
CA THR A 286 11.12 -15.35 11.45
C THR A 286 10.97 -14.34 12.59
N MET A 287 10.28 -13.22 12.35
CA MET A 287 10.05 -12.21 13.39
C MET A 287 9.18 -12.76 14.51
N ARG A 288 8.11 -13.48 14.18
CA ARG A 288 7.22 -14.10 15.17
C ARG A 288 7.97 -15.08 16.06
N GLU A 289 8.73 -15.99 15.46
CA GLU A 289 9.56 -16.96 16.19
C GLU A 289 10.59 -16.26 17.07
N TYR A 290 11.25 -15.22 16.57
CA TYR A 290 12.21 -14.46 17.35
C TYR A 290 11.56 -13.79 18.57
N ILE A 291 10.37 -13.20 18.41
CA ILE A 291 9.61 -12.56 19.50
C ILE A 291 9.35 -13.57 20.62
N VAL A 292 8.85 -14.76 20.27
CA VAL A 292 8.54 -15.85 21.21
C VAL A 292 9.83 -16.36 21.88
N ASN A 293 10.81 -16.79 21.08
CA ASN A 293 12.02 -17.43 21.58
C ASN A 293 12.89 -16.50 22.45
N ASN A 294 12.79 -15.19 22.27
CA ASN A 294 13.58 -14.20 23.00
C ASN A 294 12.76 -13.42 24.04
N ASN A 295 11.51 -13.82 24.31
CA ASN A 295 10.59 -13.18 25.24
C ASN A 295 10.53 -11.65 25.05
N VAL A 296 10.43 -11.19 23.80
CA VAL A 296 10.55 -9.76 23.47
C VAL A 296 9.44 -8.95 24.14
N GLU A 297 8.21 -9.47 24.19
CA GLU A 297 7.10 -8.81 24.89
C GLU A 297 7.36 -8.64 26.39
N SER A 298 7.84 -9.68 27.07
CA SER A 298 8.23 -9.57 28.48
C SER A 298 9.35 -8.56 28.71
N ARG A 299 10.22 -8.34 27.72
CA ARG A 299 11.27 -7.32 27.78
C ARG A 299 10.71 -5.91 27.56
N LEU A 300 9.74 -5.75 26.65
CA LEU A 300 8.98 -4.49 26.49
C LEU A 300 8.22 -4.15 27.79
N GLN A 301 7.55 -5.12 28.40
CA GLN A 301 6.83 -4.94 29.66
C GLN A 301 7.71 -4.48 30.82
N LYS A 302 8.98 -4.93 30.86
CA LYS A 302 9.95 -4.52 31.88
C LYS A 302 10.47 -3.09 31.69
N GLN A 303 10.24 -2.48 30.53
CA GLN A 303 10.65 -1.11 30.29
C GLN A 303 9.61 -0.17 30.92
N LYS A 304 10.00 0.43 32.05
CA LYS A 304 9.18 1.39 32.84
C LYS A 304 8.78 2.65 32.06
N HIS A 305 9.32 2.83 30.86
CA HIS A 305 9.19 3.99 29.99
C HIS A 305 8.62 3.59 28.63
N ILE A 306 7.72 2.60 28.60
CA ILE A 306 6.90 2.32 27.42
C ILE A 306 5.50 1.97 27.92
N ASN A 307 4.55 2.91 27.83
CA ASN A 307 3.12 2.68 28.13
C ASN A 307 2.45 1.64 27.22
N HIS A 308 3.15 1.16 26.21
CA HIS A 308 2.66 0.36 25.09
C HIS A 308 3.41 -0.97 25.00
N GLN A 309 3.06 -1.90 25.87
CA GLN A 309 3.84 -3.11 26.14
C GLN A 309 3.52 -4.31 25.22
N THR A 310 2.54 -4.15 24.33
CA THR A 310 2.10 -5.21 23.41
C THR A 310 2.70 -5.01 22.02
N LEU A 311 3.05 -6.11 21.35
CA LEU A 311 3.60 -6.11 19.99
C LEU A 311 2.64 -6.81 19.03
N TYR A 312 2.11 -6.06 18.07
CA TYR A 312 1.19 -6.58 17.07
C TYR A 312 1.90 -6.72 15.72
N MET A 313 1.69 -7.85 15.03
CA MET A 313 2.27 -8.07 13.70
C MET A 313 1.19 -8.28 12.64
N HIS A 314 1.29 -7.55 11.54
CA HIS A 314 0.27 -7.49 10.51
C HIS A 314 0.86 -7.85 9.16
N LYS A 315 0.21 -8.76 8.43
CA LYS A 315 0.50 -8.97 7.02
C LYS A 315 -0.26 -7.93 6.20
N THR A 316 0.40 -7.31 5.23
CA THR A 316 -0.20 -6.24 4.43
C THR A 316 0.01 -6.44 2.94
N SER A 317 -0.76 -5.68 2.15
CA SER A 317 -0.46 -5.45 0.75
C SER A 317 0.82 -4.61 0.57
N CYS A 318 1.17 -4.31 -0.68
CA CYS A 318 2.42 -3.65 -1.03
C CYS A 318 2.61 -2.28 -0.35
N LEU A 319 3.58 -2.18 0.58
CA LEU A 319 3.80 -0.96 1.37
C LEU A 319 4.45 0.19 0.57
N THR A 320 5.28 -0.11 -0.44
CA THR A 320 6.11 0.91 -1.11
C THR A 320 6.42 0.63 -2.59
N GLY A 321 5.45 0.15 -3.35
CA GLY A 321 5.53 0.05 -4.81
C GLY A 321 6.75 -0.71 -5.31
N HIS A 322 6.78 -2.03 -5.09
CA HIS A 322 7.58 -3.06 -5.78
C HIS A 322 9.10 -2.90 -5.93
N ILE A 323 9.70 -1.77 -5.52
CA ILE A 323 11.10 -1.46 -5.80
C ILE A 323 12.05 -2.25 -4.87
N HIS A 324 11.62 -2.59 -3.65
CA HIS A 324 12.44 -3.32 -2.68
C HIS A 324 11.64 -4.50 -2.09
N PRO A 325 12.20 -5.73 -2.01
CA PRO A 325 11.58 -6.84 -1.30
C PRO A 325 11.54 -6.60 0.22
N ALA A 326 10.64 -7.32 0.88
CA ALA A 326 10.52 -7.36 2.35
C ALA A 326 10.41 -5.96 2.98
N ASN A 327 9.45 -5.16 2.50
CA ASN A 327 9.15 -3.86 3.11
C ASN A 327 8.39 -4.05 4.42
N MET A 328 8.72 -3.20 5.39
CA MET A 328 8.10 -3.19 6.70
C MET A 328 7.82 -1.75 7.15
N ILE A 329 6.78 -1.55 7.95
CA ILE A 329 6.54 -0.33 8.73
C ILE A 329 6.46 -0.72 10.20
N VAL A 330 7.22 -0.05 11.05
CA VAL A 330 7.13 -0.19 12.51
C VAL A 330 6.52 1.09 13.06
N VAL A 331 5.34 0.95 13.68
CA VAL A 331 4.64 2.03 14.36
C VAL A 331 4.85 1.90 15.85
N ARG A 332 5.37 2.94 16.47
CA ARG A 332 5.63 2.96 17.92
C ARG A 332 5.43 4.34 18.51
N TRP A 333 5.10 4.37 19.80
CA TRP A 333 5.11 5.58 20.58
C TRP A 333 6.54 6.01 20.91
N ASP A 334 6.79 7.30 20.80
CA ASP A 334 7.99 7.95 21.28
C ASP A 334 7.65 8.85 22.46
N GLU A 335 8.03 8.43 23.66
CA GLU A 335 7.75 9.17 24.89
C GLU A 335 8.39 10.55 24.90
N GLY A 336 9.63 10.65 24.40
CA GLY A 336 10.37 11.92 24.41
C GLY A 336 9.69 13.03 23.61
N ASN A 337 8.92 12.68 22.57
CA ASN A 337 8.16 13.64 21.77
C ASN A 337 6.64 13.49 21.92
N SER A 338 6.16 12.60 22.80
CA SER A 338 4.75 12.30 23.03
C SER A 338 3.94 12.13 21.74
N LYS A 339 4.46 11.34 20.79
CA LYS A 339 3.78 11.05 19.51
C LYS A 339 4.16 9.70 18.94
N TYR A 340 3.33 9.20 18.03
CA TYR A 340 3.62 8.00 17.26
C TYR A 340 4.51 8.29 16.05
N TYR A 341 5.44 7.38 15.80
CA TYR A 341 6.24 7.32 14.58
C TYR A 341 5.92 6.06 13.80
N ALA A 342 5.76 6.20 12.49
CA ALA A 342 5.69 5.08 11.56
C ALA A 342 6.95 5.07 10.70
N ASP A 343 7.89 4.20 11.08
CA ASP A 343 9.20 4.08 10.45
C ASP A 343 9.19 2.98 9.40
N SER A 344 9.51 3.34 8.16
CA SER A 344 9.55 2.41 7.04
C SER A 344 10.95 1.85 6.80
N TYR A 345 10.99 0.55 6.55
CA TYR A 345 12.18 -0.23 6.25
C TYR A 345 12.01 -1.01 4.93
N GLY A 346 13.11 -1.32 4.26
CA GLY A 346 13.14 -2.19 3.09
C GLY A 346 14.41 -3.02 3.01
N TYR A 347 14.40 -4.06 2.18
CA TYR A 347 15.47 -5.08 2.12
C TYR A 347 15.77 -5.71 3.48
N VAL A 348 14.72 -5.90 4.29
CA VAL A 348 14.83 -6.53 5.58
C VAL A 348 14.98 -8.04 5.35
N THR A 349 16.00 -8.63 5.93
CA THR A 349 16.27 -10.07 5.86
C THR A 349 16.08 -10.72 7.22
N PRO A 350 15.93 -12.06 7.30
CA PRO A 350 15.94 -12.79 8.57
C PRO A 350 17.11 -12.43 9.49
N ASN A 351 18.30 -12.19 8.92
CA ASN A 351 19.50 -11.82 9.67
C ASN A 351 19.42 -10.42 10.31
N ASP A 352 18.55 -9.55 9.79
CA ASP A 352 18.34 -8.21 10.32
C ASP A 352 17.40 -8.20 11.55
N VAL A 353 16.59 -9.26 11.73
CA VAL A 353 15.56 -9.35 12.78
C VAL A 353 16.12 -9.13 14.20
N PRO A 354 17.21 -9.81 14.63
CA PRO A 354 17.75 -9.59 15.98
C PRO A 354 18.22 -8.15 16.22
N ARG A 355 18.66 -7.46 15.17
CA ARG A 355 19.09 -6.07 15.25
C ARG A 355 17.90 -5.11 15.29
N LEU A 356 16.88 -5.32 14.45
CA LEU A 356 15.64 -4.54 14.47
C LEU A 356 14.92 -4.65 15.82
N MET A 357 14.86 -5.84 16.40
CA MET A 357 14.24 -6.08 17.71
C MET A 357 15.00 -5.34 18.82
N ARG A 358 16.34 -5.47 18.87
CA ARG A 358 17.16 -4.81 19.90
C ARG A 358 17.23 -3.30 19.75
N GLU A 359 17.51 -2.80 18.55
CA GLU A 359 17.76 -1.38 18.36
C GLU A 359 16.46 -0.62 18.20
N HIS A 360 15.55 -1.07 17.34
CA HIS A 360 14.38 -0.28 17.04
C HIS A 360 13.21 -0.54 17.98
N ILE A 361 12.77 -1.79 18.11
CA ILE A 361 11.57 -2.12 18.90
C ILE A 361 11.84 -1.88 20.39
N LEU A 362 12.96 -2.35 20.92
CA LEU A 362 13.27 -2.24 22.34
C LEU A 362 13.91 -0.90 22.74
N LYS A 363 14.73 -0.25 21.90
CA LYS A 363 15.39 1.01 22.29
C LYS A 363 14.86 2.26 21.58
N GLY A 364 14.03 2.11 20.55
CA GLY A 364 13.56 3.24 19.73
C GLY A 364 14.58 3.76 18.71
N ASN A 365 15.74 3.12 18.57
CA ASN A 365 16.79 3.54 17.63
C ASN A 365 16.52 3.01 16.22
N VAL A 366 16.40 3.91 15.25
CA VAL A 366 16.26 3.50 13.84
C VAL A 366 17.50 2.75 13.36
N VAL A 367 17.32 1.74 12.50
CA VAL A 367 18.42 1.00 11.86
C VAL A 367 18.76 1.65 10.51
N PRO A 368 19.81 2.50 10.40
CA PRO A 368 19.96 3.41 9.26
C PRO A 368 20.17 2.70 7.91
N GLN A 369 20.77 1.50 7.93
CA GLN A 369 21.04 0.74 6.70
C GLN A 369 19.76 0.21 6.03
N LEU A 370 18.67 0.06 6.79
CA LEU A 370 17.39 -0.47 6.30
C LEU A 370 16.33 0.63 6.18
N PHE A 371 16.57 1.78 6.82
CA PHE A 371 15.60 2.85 6.99
C PHE A 371 15.33 3.61 5.70
N LYS A 372 14.05 3.76 5.36
CA LYS A 372 13.56 4.47 4.17
C LYS A 372 13.01 5.85 4.48
N GLY A 373 12.40 6.01 5.64
CA GLY A 373 11.78 7.26 6.06
C GLY A 373 10.82 7.07 7.23
N ARG A 374 10.49 8.19 7.87
CA ARG A 374 9.59 8.27 9.03
C ARG A 374 8.37 9.09 8.65
N VAL A 375 7.19 8.58 9.00
CA VAL A 375 5.93 9.35 8.95
C VAL A 375 5.56 9.76 10.37
N THR A 376 5.20 11.02 10.53
CA THR A 376 4.76 11.61 11.80
C THR A 376 3.56 12.47 11.50
N LEU A 377 2.56 12.47 12.38
CA LEU A 377 1.44 13.40 12.29
C LEU A 377 1.74 14.63 13.14
N ASP A 378 1.36 15.81 12.64
CA ASP A 378 1.40 17.03 13.43
C ASP A 378 0.50 16.87 14.68
N PRO A 379 0.95 17.26 15.89
CA PRO A 379 0.17 17.07 17.12
C PRO A 379 -1.22 17.70 17.08
N ALA A 380 -1.38 18.90 16.49
CA ALA A 380 -2.68 19.57 16.40
C ALA A 380 -3.61 18.82 15.43
N ILE A 381 -3.05 18.23 14.38
CA ILE A 381 -3.81 17.34 13.49
C ILE A 381 -4.16 16.04 14.21
N ALA A 382 -3.21 15.40 14.91
CA ALA A 382 -3.45 14.16 15.66
C ALA A 382 -4.55 14.34 16.70
N GLU A 383 -4.58 15.47 17.40
CA GLU A 383 -5.64 15.81 18.35
C GLU A 383 -7.02 15.87 17.68
N LYS A 384 -7.12 16.37 16.43
CA LYS A 384 -8.37 16.34 15.68
C LYS A 384 -8.82 14.90 15.37
N PHE A 385 -7.90 13.99 15.07
CA PHE A 385 -8.24 12.56 14.90
C PHE A 385 -8.71 11.96 16.23
N LEU A 386 -8.07 12.28 17.35
CA LEU A 386 -8.48 11.80 18.68
C LEU A 386 -9.88 12.31 19.09
N LYS A 387 -10.19 13.58 18.80
CA LYS A 387 -11.52 14.16 19.00
C LYS A 387 -12.61 13.50 18.14
N LEU A 388 -12.22 12.81 17.06
CA LEU A 388 -13.15 12.02 16.24
C LEU A 388 -13.35 10.61 16.80
N VAL A 389 -12.36 10.05 17.49
CA VAL A 389 -12.42 8.72 18.13
C VAL A 389 -13.34 8.70 19.32
N CYS A 390 -13.59 9.86 19.90
CA CYS A 390 -14.24 9.99 21.16
C CYS A 390 -15.05 11.28 21.16
N ASN A 391 -16.28 11.22 21.68
CA ASN A 391 -16.81 12.37 22.43
C ASN A 391 -15.92 12.58 23.70
N TYR A 392 -14.61 12.81 23.54
CA TYR A 392 -13.61 12.83 24.60
C TYR A 392 -13.69 14.20 25.29
N ASP A 393 -14.30 14.21 26.47
CA ASP A 393 -14.24 15.33 27.38
C ASP A 393 -12.79 15.46 27.89
N HIS A 394 -12.14 16.59 27.61
CA HIS A 394 -10.71 16.86 27.80
C HIS A 394 -10.22 16.84 29.27
N LYS A 395 -11.04 16.42 30.24
CA LYS A 395 -10.80 16.70 31.67
C LYS A 395 -9.83 15.78 32.40
N ASN A 396 -9.34 14.68 31.82
CA ASN A 396 -8.59 13.67 32.58
C ASN A 396 -7.15 13.34 32.13
N ILE A 397 -6.50 14.17 31.29
CA ILE A 397 -5.13 13.86 30.82
C ILE A 397 -4.03 14.24 31.83
N HIS A 398 -4.34 14.96 32.92
CA HIS A 398 -3.33 15.30 33.93
C HIS A 398 -3.23 14.33 35.13
N SER A 399 -3.80 13.11 35.05
CA SER A 399 -3.87 12.22 36.22
C SER A 399 -3.66 10.73 35.97
N GLN A 400 -2.86 10.30 34.99
CA GLN A 400 -2.37 8.92 34.94
C GLN A 400 -0.90 8.84 34.56
#